data_AF-A0A4U1C745-F1
#
_entry.id   AF-A0A4U1C745-F1
#
_cell.length_a   1.000
_cell.length_b   1.000
_cell.length_c   1.000
_cell.angle_alpha   90.00
_cell.angle_beta   90.00
_cell.angle_gamma   90.00
#
_symmetry.space_group_name_H-M   'P 1'
#
loop_
_entity.id
_entity.type
_entity.pdbx_description
1 polymer ?
#
loop_
_entity_poly.entity_id
_entity_poly.type
_entity_poly.pdbx_seq_one_letter_code
_entity_poly.pdbx_strand_id
1 'polypeptide(L)'
;MKKLLFLLLLLPACLSAQIVNNRYKLSLVPSNLRMELASGNFIRVAEDCRDRTRGCGSQVWFVAGVRGKPNIYQITLIGSGKYLTWEEETPDAITLKINLEPRYPNEKQKFQQFIFTLNDKGSYQIQPAVDGNAKNEFYLGANFETGSYKGVRFFKTAASEFREVRFAWVLAPPITPLPVQNSGPVIVSAPSDNKIDIDFKTGADNLEMKPFQENVEIRILIRNKADAILLNANKDQNWPNNSIKRVTVPLPANITVDELKEIHVYRNRKNGGTPTTTVFNIAEKDNWNLDKITATARIKENGILKTYRFADLISPSGSSNPLFRFVYEGGNGKSEGQFFKGFLSSIGSGASTNSSANAANAKPVFKIETLTGGDDLRGGSDNLNVLIRLKIRPVRNIAINNINSSQKWDNFTEKTITKTITAAPFSFDDIEDIVLRHTGRGGIGADNWYLDKLKITLTIAGETRVLIDQVSAPIHYFKGDSRSKTFQILK
;
A
#
# COMPACT_ATOMS: atom_id res chain seq x y z
N MET A 1 -24.08 20.80 -56.15
CA MET A 1 -23.54 20.65 -54.77
C MET A 1 -24.47 21.12 -53.63
N LYS A 2 -25.76 21.45 -53.85
CA LYS A 2 -26.69 21.84 -52.76
C LYS A 2 -27.67 20.73 -52.31
N LYS A 3 -27.71 19.56 -52.97
CA LYS A 3 -28.61 18.45 -52.62
C LYS A 3 -27.99 17.36 -51.74
N LEU A 4 -26.68 17.39 -51.49
CA LEU A 4 -25.99 16.42 -50.63
C LEU A 4 -25.93 16.83 -49.15
N LEU A 5 -26.18 18.11 -48.84
CA LEU A 5 -26.09 18.64 -47.47
C LEU A 5 -27.37 18.38 -46.64
N PHE A 6 -28.49 18.05 -47.28
CA PHE A 6 -29.77 17.81 -46.58
C PHE A 6 -29.95 16.36 -46.10
N LEU A 7 -29.17 15.40 -46.63
CA LEU A 7 -29.25 13.99 -46.25
C LEU A 7 -28.52 13.69 -44.92
N LEU A 8 -27.64 14.58 -44.46
CA LEU A 8 -26.91 14.44 -43.19
C LEU A 8 -27.64 15.06 -41.97
N LEU A 9 -28.73 15.78 -42.18
CA LEU A 9 -29.52 16.42 -41.11
C LEU A 9 -30.77 15.62 -40.70
N LEU A 10 -31.04 14.47 -41.34
CA LEU A 10 -32.22 13.62 -41.10
C LEU A 10 -31.87 12.21 -40.60
N LEU A 11 -30.64 11.99 -40.13
CA LEU A 11 -30.34 10.86 -39.26
C LEU A 11 -30.48 11.35 -37.81
N PRO A 12 -31.67 11.33 -37.18
CA PRO A 12 -31.69 11.29 -35.74
C PRO A 12 -30.84 10.08 -35.40
N ALA A 13 -29.74 10.33 -34.71
CA ALA A 13 -28.81 9.32 -34.28
C ALA A 13 -29.59 8.32 -33.41
N CYS A 14 -30.11 7.26 -34.03
CA CYS A 14 -30.46 6.02 -33.36
C CYS A 14 -29.13 5.37 -32.93
N LEU A 15 -28.38 6.09 -32.10
CA LEU A 15 -27.38 5.52 -31.23
C LEU A 15 -28.20 4.72 -30.22
N SER A 16 -28.53 3.49 -30.58
CA SER A 16 -28.85 2.49 -29.58
C SER A 16 -27.71 2.55 -28.56
N ALA A 17 -28.05 2.89 -27.32
CA ALA A 17 -27.07 3.10 -26.28
C ALA A 17 -26.32 1.78 -26.08
N GLN A 18 -25.16 1.63 -26.72
CA GLN A 18 -24.37 0.43 -26.60
C GLN A 18 -23.73 0.43 -25.21
N ILE A 19 -23.87 -0.69 -24.48
CA ILE A 19 -23.15 -0.86 -23.22
C ILE A 19 -21.66 -0.89 -23.53
N VAL A 20 -20.94 0.13 -23.05
CA VAL A 20 -19.48 0.20 -23.13
C VAL A 20 -18.86 -0.31 -21.84
N ASN A 21 -17.63 -0.82 -21.89
CA ASN A 21 -16.91 -1.26 -20.71
C ASN A 21 -16.68 -0.06 -19.77
N ASN A 22 -17.46 0.05 -18.69
CA ASN A 22 -17.42 1.23 -17.82
C ASN A 22 -18.07 0.98 -16.44
N ARG A 23 -18.07 2.02 -15.61
CA ARG A 23 -18.71 2.07 -14.29
C ARG A 23 -20.13 2.57 -14.41
N TYR A 24 -21.05 1.88 -13.75
CA TYR A 24 -22.48 2.15 -13.78
C TYR A 24 -23.09 2.02 -12.38
N LYS A 25 -24.13 2.80 -12.13
CA LYS A 25 -25.15 2.49 -11.11
C LYS A 25 -26.30 1.79 -11.84
N LEU A 26 -26.65 0.58 -11.41
CA LEU A 26 -27.78 -0.17 -11.98
C LEU A 26 -29.05 0.27 -11.25
N SER A 27 -29.94 0.97 -11.94
CA SER A 27 -31.23 1.44 -11.42
C SER A 27 -32.36 0.49 -11.76
N LEU A 28 -33.13 0.11 -10.76
CA LEU A 28 -34.37 -0.62 -10.95
C LEU A 28 -35.47 0.33 -11.44
N VAL A 29 -36.12 -0.01 -12.55
CA VAL A 29 -37.25 0.75 -13.11
C VAL A 29 -38.57 0.19 -12.58
N PRO A 30 -39.56 1.04 -12.21
CA PRO A 30 -39.56 2.52 -12.25
C PRO A 30 -39.13 3.19 -10.94
N SER A 31 -38.74 2.43 -9.92
CA SER A 31 -38.48 2.96 -8.57
C SER A 31 -37.22 3.82 -8.47
N ASN A 32 -36.34 3.78 -9.47
CA ASN A 32 -35.02 4.42 -9.50
C ASN A 32 -34.06 3.99 -8.38
N LEU A 33 -34.39 2.95 -7.61
CA LEU A 33 -33.50 2.40 -6.59
C LEU A 33 -32.24 1.78 -7.23
N ARG A 34 -31.10 1.88 -6.57
CA ARG A 34 -29.80 1.38 -7.03
C ARG A 34 -29.48 0.02 -6.43
N MET A 35 -28.91 -0.86 -7.24
CA MET A 35 -28.30 -2.10 -6.74
C MET A 35 -27.12 -1.78 -5.83
N GLU A 36 -27.13 -2.29 -4.61
CA GLU A 36 -26.18 -1.99 -3.54
C GLU A 36 -25.69 -3.27 -2.83
N LEU A 37 -24.39 -3.35 -2.57
CA LEU A 37 -23.86 -4.30 -1.59
C LEU A 37 -24.12 -3.80 -0.15
N ALA A 38 -24.94 -4.55 0.59
CA ALA A 38 -25.13 -4.40 2.04
C ALA A 38 -24.11 -5.25 2.83
N SER A 39 -24.30 -5.35 4.15
CA SER A 39 -23.47 -6.21 5.00
C SER A 39 -23.59 -7.69 4.62
N GLY A 40 -22.51 -8.46 4.80
CA GLY A 40 -22.53 -9.92 4.67
C GLY A 40 -22.76 -10.46 3.26
N ASN A 41 -22.24 -9.80 2.22
CA ASN A 41 -22.44 -10.16 0.79
C ASN A 41 -23.89 -10.05 0.29
N PHE A 42 -24.82 -9.55 1.12
CA PHE A 42 -26.20 -9.38 0.72
C PHE A 42 -26.34 -8.22 -0.28
N ILE A 43 -26.86 -8.51 -1.47
CA ILE A 43 -27.14 -7.48 -2.49
C ILE A 43 -28.59 -7.06 -2.37
N ARG A 44 -28.84 -5.76 -2.23
CA ARG A 44 -30.16 -5.17 -2.09
C ARG A 44 -30.38 -4.06 -3.11
N VAL A 45 -31.60 -3.52 -3.14
CA VAL A 45 -31.85 -2.20 -3.73
C VAL A 45 -31.95 -1.14 -2.63
N ALA A 46 -31.40 0.04 -2.88
CA ALA A 46 -31.40 1.17 -1.95
C ALA A 46 -31.59 2.49 -2.70
N GLU A 47 -31.90 3.56 -1.98
CA GLU A 47 -31.90 4.90 -2.57
C GLU A 47 -30.52 5.26 -3.13
N ASP A 48 -30.49 6.16 -4.12
CA ASP A 48 -29.24 6.62 -4.69
C ASP A 48 -28.38 7.28 -3.61
N CYS A 49 -27.16 6.79 -3.43
CA CYS A 49 -26.22 7.41 -2.53
C CYS A 49 -25.86 8.81 -3.06
N ARG A 50 -25.99 9.84 -2.22
CA ARG A 50 -25.57 11.21 -2.59
C ARG A 50 -24.04 11.30 -2.52
N ASP A 51 -23.42 12.03 -3.44
CA ASP A 51 -21.95 12.06 -3.73
C ASP A 51 -20.99 12.47 -2.58
N ARG A 52 -21.42 12.44 -1.31
CA ARG A 52 -20.58 12.73 -0.13
C ARG A 52 -20.82 11.81 1.06
N THR A 53 -21.72 10.83 0.95
CA THR A 53 -21.95 9.87 2.03
C THR A 53 -20.92 8.74 1.95
N ARG A 54 -20.34 8.36 3.10
CA ARG A 54 -19.50 7.16 3.19
C ARG A 54 -20.31 5.96 2.71
N GLY A 55 -19.78 5.22 1.74
CA GLY A 55 -20.41 3.98 1.26
C GLY A 55 -20.86 3.99 -0.20
N CYS A 56 -20.78 5.10 -0.94
CA CYS A 56 -21.21 5.11 -2.35
C CYS A 56 -20.55 4.05 -3.26
N GLY A 57 -19.35 3.58 -2.92
CA GLY A 57 -18.68 2.51 -3.64
C GLY A 57 -19.49 1.20 -3.69
N SER A 58 -20.38 0.94 -2.72
CA SER A 58 -21.23 -0.26 -2.71
C SER A 58 -22.33 -0.26 -3.78
N GLN A 59 -22.59 0.89 -4.44
CA GLN A 59 -23.57 1.03 -5.51
C GLN A 59 -22.93 1.14 -6.91
N VAL A 60 -21.59 1.11 -7.01
CA VAL A 60 -20.87 1.31 -8.27
C VAL A 60 -20.35 -0.02 -8.82
N TRP A 61 -20.78 -0.35 -10.02
CA TRP A 61 -20.51 -1.62 -10.66
C TRP A 61 -19.77 -1.40 -11.97
N PHE A 62 -18.72 -2.18 -12.22
CA PHE A 62 -18.08 -2.26 -13.52
C PHE A 62 -18.83 -3.27 -14.37
N VAL A 63 -19.31 -2.83 -15.53
CA VAL A 63 -19.93 -3.72 -16.53
C VAL A 63 -18.97 -3.79 -17.70
N ALA A 64 -18.53 -5.01 -18.03
CA ALA A 64 -17.55 -5.25 -19.08
C ALA A 64 -17.99 -6.39 -19.99
N GLY A 65 -17.92 -6.17 -21.30
CA GLY A 65 -18.14 -7.20 -22.31
C GLY A 65 -17.09 -8.30 -22.22
N VAL A 66 -17.53 -9.54 -22.41
CA VAL A 66 -16.67 -10.72 -22.47
C VAL A 66 -16.03 -10.80 -23.86
N ARG A 67 -14.69 -10.82 -23.91
CA ARG A 67 -13.95 -10.90 -25.17
C ARG A 67 -14.39 -12.11 -25.99
N GLY A 68 -14.73 -11.88 -27.26
CA GLY A 68 -15.16 -12.92 -28.19
C GLY A 68 -16.61 -13.41 -28.00
N LYS A 69 -17.36 -12.85 -27.04
CA LYS A 69 -18.78 -13.19 -26.83
C LYS A 69 -19.64 -11.92 -26.88
N PRO A 70 -20.22 -11.58 -28.06
CA PRO A 70 -21.02 -10.37 -28.19
C PRO A 70 -22.24 -10.42 -27.26
N ASN A 71 -22.62 -9.28 -26.68
CA ASN A 71 -23.76 -9.12 -25.77
C ASN A 71 -23.67 -9.91 -24.45
N ILE A 72 -22.52 -10.52 -24.14
CA ILE A 72 -22.26 -11.14 -22.85
C ILE A 72 -21.37 -10.23 -22.02
N TYR A 73 -21.77 -9.98 -20.78
CA TYR A 73 -21.12 -9.04 -19.87
C TYR A 73 -20.80 -9.71 -18.54
N GLN A 74 -19.81 -9.17 -17.84
CA GLN A 74 -19.55 -9.44 -16.43
C GLN A 74 -19.86 -8.20 -15.62
N ILE A 75 -20.35 -8.40 -14.39
CA ILE A 75 -20.67 -7.31 -13.45
C ILE A 75 -19.74 -7.46 -12.24
N THR A 76 -18.94 -6.45 -11.95
CA THR A 76 -17.94 -6.47 -10.87
C THR A 76 -18.16 -5.30 -9.92
N LEU A 77 -18.09 -5.51 -8.61
CA LEU A 77 -18.21 -4.40 -7.65
C LEU A 77 -16.91 -3.59 -7.57
N ILE A 78 -16.99 -2.28 -7.79
CA ILE A 78 -15.85 -1.34 -7.73
C ILE A 78 -15.47 -1.11 -6.26
N GLY A 79 -14.46 -1.84 -5.79
CA GLY A 79 -13.92 -1.73 -4.44
C GLY A 79 -13.56 -3.09 -3.83
N SER A 80 -14.35 -4.13 -4.14
CA SER A 80 -14.01 -5.50 -3.75
C SER A 80 -13.32 -6.28 -4.87
N GLY A 81 -13.54 -5.90 -6.13
CA GLY A 81 -13.08 -6.65 -7.30
C GLY A 81 -13.78 -8.00 -7.50
N LYS A 82 -14.82 -8.28 -6.69
CA LYS A 82 -15.62 -9.50 -6.78
C LYS A 82 -16.69 -9.39 -7.86
N TYR A 83 -17.01 -10.53 -8.45
CA TYR A 83 -17.94 -10.67 -9.56
C TYR A 83 -19.31 -11.08 -9.03
N LEU A 84 -20.35 -10.48 -9.61
CA LEU A 84 -21.69 -10.98 -9.44
C LEU A 84 -21.73 -12.41 -9.99
N THR A 85 -22.13 -13.34 -9.14
CA THR A 85 -22.13 -14.77 -9.43
C THR A 85 -23.51 -15.33 -9.13
N TRP A 86 -24.09 -16.06 -10.07
CA TRP A 86 -25.36 -16.77 -9.87
C TRP A 86 -25.09 -18.25 -9.59
N GLU A 87 -25.96 -18.86 -8.79
CA GLU A 87 -25.86 -20.28 -8.47
C GLU A 87 -26.85 -21.09 -9.32
N GLU A 88 -26.39 -22.24 -9.82
CA GLU A 88 -27.24 -23.22 -10.48
C GLU A 88 -28.09 -23.91 -9.41
N GLU A 89 -29.40 -23.79 -9.50
CA GLU A 89 -30.34 -24.51 -8.62
C GLU A 89 -31.14 -25.55 -9.43
N THR A 90 -31.95 -26.33 -8.72
CA THR A 90 -32.76 -27.41 -9.30
C THR A 90 -33.73 -26.90 -10.37
N PRO A 91 -34.18 -27.76 -11.30
CA PRO A 91 -35.12 -27.36 -12.38
C PRO A 91 -36.40 -26.66 -11.90
N ASP A 92 -36.81 -26.93 -10.66
CA ASP A 92 -38.02 -26.39 -10.02
C ASP A 92 -37.78 -25.05 -9.30
N ALA A 93 -36.56 -24.53 -9.30
CA ALA A 93 -36.26 -23.26 -8.66
C ALA A 93 -37.01 -22.11 -9.32
N ILE A 94 -37.76 -21.35 -8.52
CA ILE A 94 -38.44 -20.12 -8.98
C ILE A 94 -37.56 -18.87 -8.84
N THR A 95 -36.45 -18.97 -8.08
CA THR A 95 -35.42 -17.94 -7.95
C THR A 95 -34.02 -18.54 -7.97
N LEU A 96 -33.03 -17.83 -8.50
CA LEU A 96 -31.61 -18.18 -8.32
C LEU A 96 -30.95 -17.19 -7.36
N LYS A 97 -30.12 -17.73 -6.47
CA LYS A 97 -29.29 -16.92 -5.57
C LYS A 97 -28.21 -16.19 -6.35
N ILE A 98 -27.84 -15.03 -5.82
CA ILE A 98 -26.70 -14.26 -6.29
C ILE A 98 -25.75 -14.00 -5.13
N ASN A 99 -24.46 -14.09 -5.42
CA ASN A 99 -23.36 -13.88 -4.49
C ASN A 99 -22.27 -13.01 -5.13
N LEU A 100 -21.37 -12.51 -4.28
CA LEU A 100 -20.15 -11.86 -4.73
C LEU A 100 -18.96 -12.76 -4.47
N GLU A 101 -18.39 -13.27 -5.56
CA GLU A 101 -17.27 -14.21 -5.51
C GLU A 101 -16.03 -13.65 -6.21
N PRO A 102 -14.82 -14.09 -5.83
CA PRO A 102 -13.66 -13.94 -6.67
C PRO A 102 -13.92 -14.50 -8.08
N ARG A 103 -13.14 -14.06 -9.07
CA ARG A 103 -13.28 -14.57 -10.44
C ARG A 103 -13.13 -16.08 -10.46
N TYR A 104 -14.11 -16.78 -11.00
CA TYR A 104 -14.04 -18.23 -11.14
C TYR A 104 -13.02 -18.64 -12.21
N PRO A 105 -12.31 -19.77 -12.02
CA PRO A 105 -11.48 -20.34 -13.08
C PRO A 105 -12.34 -21.08 -14.12
N ASN A 106 -11.90 -21.05 -15.37
CA ASN A 106 -12.36 -21.94 -16.45
C ASN A 106 -13.89 -22.03 -16.62
N GLU A 107 -14.42 -23.25 -16.67
CA GLU A 107 -15.81 -23.60 -16.99
C GLU A 107 -16.83 -22.95 -16.04
N LYS A 108 -16.43 -22.66 -14.79
CA LYS A 108 -17.30 -21.98 -13.83
C LYS A 108 -17.49 -20.49 -14.15
N GLN A 109 -16.71 -19.88 -15.04
CA GLN A 109 -16.91 -18.47 -15.41
C GLN A 109 -18.28 -18.18 -16.02
N LYS A 110 -18.98 -19.18 -16.55
CA LYS A 110 -20.37 -19.02 -17.03
C LYS A 110 -21.33 -18.51 -15.94
N PHE A 111 -21.05 -18.86 -14.68
CA PHE A 111 -21.79 -18.39 -13.51
C PHE A 111 -21.57 -16.90 -13.19
N GLN A 112 -20.65 -16.24 -13.90
CA GLN A 112 -20.30 -14.81 -13.74
C GLN A 112 -20.53 -14.02 -15.04
N GLN A 113 -21.33 -14.57 -15.95
CA GLN A 113 -21.62 -14.01 -17.27
C GLN A 113 -23.12 -13.77 -17.41
N PHE A 114 -23.46 -12.63 -18.03
CA PHE A 114 -24.83 -12.14 -18.12
C PHE A 114 -25.14 -11.60 -19.51
N ILE A 115 -26.35 -11.85 -19.99
CA ILE A 115 -26.90 -11.28 -21.23
C ILE A 115 -27.70 -10.04 -20.86
N PHE A 116 -27.43 -8.92 -21.56
CA PHE A 116 -28.19 -7.69 -21.42
C PHE A 116 -29.06 -7.50 -22.68
N THR A 117 -30.38 -7.62 -22.52
CA THR A 117 -31.35 -7.41 -23.59
C THR A 117 -31.99 -6.04 -23.45
N LEU A 118 -31.77 -5.14 -24.42
CA LEU A 118 -32.40 -3.83 -24.45
C LEU A 118 -33.92 -3.98 -24.66
N ASN A 119 -34.69 -3.29 -23.84
CA ASN A 119 -36.13 -3.17 -23.97
C ASN A 119 -36.53 -1.86 -24.69
N ASP A 120 -37.76 -1.81 -25.18
CA ASP A 120 -38.38 -0.67 -25.89
C ASP A 120 -38.27 0.69 -25.17
N LYS A 121 -38.13 0.67 -23.84
CA LYS A 121 -38.06 1.85 -22.97
C LYS A 121 -36.64 2.29 -22.61
N GLY A 122 -35.61 1.77 -23.29
CA GLY A 122 -34.21 2.11 -22.99
C GLY A 122 -33.69 1.49 -21.68
N SER A 123 -34.41 0.53 -21.12
CA SER A 123 -33.98 -0.30 -19.98
C SER A 123 -33.49 -1.65 -20.47
N TYR A 124 -32.84 -2.41 -19.59
CA TYR A 124 -32.27 -3.72 -19.88
C TYR A 124 -32.90 -4.79 -19.01
N GLN A 125 -33.14 -5.93 -19.63
CA GLN A 125 -33.35 -7.20 -18.95
C GLN A 125 -32.00 -7.90 -18.82
N ILE A 126 -31.63 -8.29 -17.61
CA ILE A 126 -30.34 -8.93 -17.32
C ILE A 126 -30.61 -10.39 -16.97
N GLN A 127 -29.96 -11.31 -17.69
CA GLN A 127 -30.16 -12.75 -17.57
C GLN A 127 -28.84 -13.48 -17.35
N PRO A 128 -28.80 -14.62 -16.64
CA PRO A 128 -27.62 -15.47 -16.60
C PRO A 128 -27.29 -16.05 -17.99
N ALA A 129 -26.01 -16.08 -18.37
CA ALA A 129 -25.56 -16.66 -19.63
C ALA A 129 -25.19 -18.15 -19.43
N VAL A 130 -26.18 -19.05 -19.60
CA VAL A 130 -26.02 -20.47 -19.25
C VAL A 130 -25.16 -21.22 -20.27
N ASP A 131 -25.38 -21.03 -21.57
CA ASP A 131 -24.56 -21.59 -22.67
C ASP A 131 -24.65 -20.71 -23.94
N GLY A 132 -23.69 -19.80 -24.13
CA GLY A 132 -23.66 -18.91 -25.30
C GLY A 132 -24.82 -17.88 -25.31
N ASN A 133 -25.55 -17.79 -26.43
CA ASN A 133 -26.69 -16.87 -26.62
C ASN A 133 -28.04 -17.45 -26.14
N ALA A 134 -28.05 -18.64 -25.53
CA ALA A 134 -29.27 -19.24 -25.04
C ALA A 134 -29.88 -18.36 -23.94
N LYS A 135 -31.10 -17.87 -24.19
CA LYS A 135 -31.89 -17.15 -23.19
C LYS A 135 -32.40 -18.17 -22.17
N ASN A 136 -32.27 -17.86 -20.88
CA ASN A 136 -32.96 -18.60 -19.84
C ASN A 136 -34.22 -17.85 -19.39
N GLU A 137 -35.03 -18.48 -18.55
CA GLU A 137 -36.28 -17.88 -18.05
C GLU A 137 -36.05 -16.98 -16.83
N PHE A 138 -34.80 -16.77 -16.44
CA PHE A 138 -34.42 -16.09 -15.21
C PHE A 138 -33.95 -14.66 -15.48
N TYR A 139 -34.52 -13.71 -14.75
CA TYR A 139 -34.23 -12.28 -14.91
C TYR A 139 -33.80 -11.68 -13.58
N LEU A 140 -32.73 -10.89 -13.61
CA LEU A 140 -32.29 -10.15 -12.44
C LEU A 140 -33.40 -9.19 -12.06
N GLY A 141 -33.84 -9.25 -10.82
CA GLY A 141 -34.88 -8.39 -10.30
C GLY A 141 -34.71 -8.12 -8.82
N ALA A 142 -35.61 -7.31 -8.30
CA ALA A 142 -35.79 -7.15 -6.87
C ALA A 142 -37.29 -7.19 -6.56
N ASN A 143 -37.62 -7.81 -5.43
CA ASN A 143 -38.98 -7.78 -4.89
C ASN A 143 -39.25 -6.39 -4.28
N PHE A 144 -40.47 -5.86 -4.45
CA PHE A 144 -40.91 -4.57 -3.93
C PHE A 144 -42.18 -4.71 -3.08
N GLU A 145 -42.11 -5.45 -1.96
CA GLU A 145 -43.11 -5.26 -0.89
C GLU A 145 -42.75 -3.99 -0.11
N THR A 146 -43.72 -3.10 0.04
CA THR A 146 -43.59 -1.80 0.71
C THR A 146 -42.88 -1.91 2.07
N GLY A 147 -41.76 -1.18 2.24
CA GLY A 147 -41.17 -0.88 3.54
C GLY A 147 -39.94 -1.69 3.98
N SER A 148 -39.41 -2.63 3.18
CA SER A 148 -38.20 -3.38 3.56
C SER A 148 -37.19 -3.49 2.43
N TYR A 149 -35.91 -3.23 2.72
CA TYR A 149 -34.78 -3.39 1.79
C TYR A 149 -34.68 -4.83 1.29
N LYS A 150 -35.22 -5.12 0.10
CA LYS A 150 -35.28 -6.48 -0.44
C LYS A 150 -34.00 -6.86 -1.19
N GLY A 151 -33.72 -8.15 -1.16
CA GLY A 151 -32.58 -8.74 -1.86
C GLY A 151 -32.79 -8.73 -3.37
N VAL A 152 -31.71 -8.45 -4.11
CA VAL A 152 -31.64 -8.66 -5.55
C VAL A 152 -31.43 -10.16 -5.78
N ARG A 153 -32.14 -10.75 -6.73
CA ARG A 153 -32.05 -12.18 -7.12
C ARG A 153 -32.42 -12.33 -8.59
N PHE A 154 -32.20 -13.52 -9.14
CA PHE A 154 -32.84 -13.89 -10.41
C PHE A 154 -34.20 -14.53 -10.13
N PHE A 155 -35.24 -14.18 -10.89
CA PHE A 155 -36.56 -14.81 -10.78
C PHE A 155 -37.03 -15.32 -12.13
N LYS A 156 -37.80 -16.41 -12.11
CA LYS A 156 -38.38 -17.04 -13.29
C LYS A 156 -39.60 -16.24 -13.79
N THR A 157 -39.58 -15.72 -15.03
CA THR A 157 -40.64 -14.83 -15.58
C THR A 157 -42.03 -15.46 -15.66
N ALA A 158 -42.15 -16.79 -15.64
CA ALA A 158 -43.42 -17.49 -15.72
C ALA A 158 -44.13 -17.65 -14.36
N ALA A 159 -43.49 -17.29 -13.25
CA ALA A 159 -44.10 -17.36 -11.93
C ALA A 159 -45.05 -16.16 -11.74
N SER A 160 -46.34 -16.37 -12.02
CA SER A 160 -47.47 -15.47 -11.72
C SER A 160 -47.56 -15.04 -10.23
N GLU A 161 -46.76 -15.68 -9.38
CA GLU A 161 -46.61 -15.47 -7.95
C GLU A 161 -45.88 -14.16 -7.59
N PHE A 162 -45.11 -13.58 -8.52
CA PHE A 162 -44.28 -12.40 -8.23
C PHE A 162 -44.86 -11.08 -8.78
N ARG A 163 -46.08 -10.72 -8.35
CA ARG A 163 -46.74 -9.46 -8.76
C ARG A 163 -45.91 -8.20 -8.45
N GLU A 164 -45.01 -8.30 -7.48
CA GLU A 164 -44.23 -7.18 -6.94
C GLU A 164 -42.75 -7.20 -7.36
N VAL A 165 -42.32 -8.13 -8.20
CA VAL A 165 -40.95 -8.14 -8.71
C VAL A 165 -40.82 -7.24 -9.94
N ARG A 166 -39.71 -6.50 -9.99
CA ARG A 166 -39.34 -5.67 -11.14
C ARG A 166 -38.06 -6.24 -11.77
N PHE A 167 -38.02 -6.26 -13.10
CA PHE A 167 -36.97 -6.92 -13.90
C PHE A 167 -36.21 -5.99 -14.83
N ALA A 168 -36.59 -4.72 -14.88
CA ALA A 168 -36.04 -3.75 -15.82
C ALA A 168 -35.01 -2.88 -15.12
N TRP A 169 -33.81 -2.82 -15.69
CA TRP A 169 -32.68 -2.07 -15.17
C TRP A 169 -32.24 -0.99 -16.14
N VAL A 170 -32.13 0.25 -15.67
CA VAL A 170 -31.45 1.31 -16.42
C VAL A 170 -30.02 1.38 -15.91
N LEU A 171 -29.06 1.24 -16.80
CA LEU A 171 -27.70 1.68 -16.52
C LEU A 171 -27.79 3.21 -16.52
N ALA A 172 -27.62 3.83 -15.34
CA ALA A 172 -27.40 5.28 -15.32
C ALA A 172 -26.30 5.62 -16.34
N PRO A 173 -26.35 6.82 -16.97
CA PRO A 173 -25.28 7.26 -17.85
C PRO A 173 -23.95 6.86 -17.26
N PRO A 174 -23.03 6.28 -18.06
CA PRO A 174 -21.76 5.81 -17.54
C PRO A 174 -21.25 6.88 -16.60
N ILE A 175 -20.83 6.49 -15.41
CA ILE A 175 -20.15 7.43 -14.53
C ILE A 175 -18.87 7.72 -15.29
N THR A 176 -18.92 8.70 -16.21
CA THR A 176 -17.77 9.39 -16.78
C THR A 176 -16.88 9.56 -15.59
N PRO A 177 -15.63 9.04 -15.64
CA PRO A 177 -14.78 9.01 -14.47
C PRO A 177 -14.98 10.36 -13.80
N LEU A 178 -15.49 10.37 -12.55
CA LEU A 178 -15.44 11.57 -11.73
C LEU A 178 -14.09 12.16 -12.05
N PRO A 179 -14.02 13.34 -12.69
CA PRO A 179 -12.88 13.80 -13.49
C PRO A 179 -11.64 13.39 -12.74
N VAL A 180 -10.93 12.34 -13.24
CA VAL A 180 -10.04 11.43 -12.48
C VAL A 180 -9.95 11.95 -11.08
N GLN A 181 -10.86 11.65 -10.13
CA GLN A 181 -11.03 12.44 -8.88
C GLN A 181 -9.68 12.98 -8.56
N ASN A 182 -9.41 14.25 -8.95
CA ASN A 182 -8.03 14.69 -9.07
C ASN A 182 -7.51 14.34 -7.69
N SER A 183 -6.49 13.48 -7.61
CA SER A 183 -5.74 13.33 -6.39
C SER A 183 -5.50 14.78 -6.01
N GLY A 184 -6.25 15.24 -5.01
CA GLY A 184 -6.63 16.66 -4.92
C GLY A 184 -5.35 17.44 -5.12
N PRO A 185 -5.36 18.40 -6.07
CA PRO A 185 -4.24 18.70 -6.98
C PRO A 185 -2.95 18.19 -6.39
N VAL A 186 -2.33 17.11 -6.91
CA VAL A 186 -1.09 16.51 -6.37
C VAL A 186 -0.24 17.64 -5.81
N ILE A 187 -0.38 17.89 -4.51
CA ILE A 187 0.42 18.89 -3.87
C ILE A 187 1.66 18.06 -3.64
N VAL A 188 2.54 18.06 -4.65
CA VAL A 188 3.96 18.07 -4.36
C VAL A 188 4.06 19.22 -3.36
N SER A 189 4.09 18.89 -2.08
CA SER A 189 4.16 19.89 -1.03
C SER A 189 5.25 20.86 -1.47
N ALA A 190 4.90 22.16 -1.51
CA ALA A 190 5.91 23.18 -1.79
C ALA A 190 7.15 22.82 -0.97
N PRO A 191 8.35 22.82 -1.58
CA PRO A 191 9.54 22.23 -0.97
C PRO A 191 9.65 22.71 0.47
N SER A 192 9.42 21.77 1.39
CA SER A 192 9.48 22.01 2.82
C SER A 192 10.57 21.11 3.37
N ASP A 193 11.24 21.58 4.42
CA ASP A 193 12.22 20.77 5.14
C ASP A 193 11.56 19.55 5.80
N ASN A 194 10.22 19.53 5.89
CA ASN A 194 9.45 18.48 6.53
C ASN A 194 9.37 17.25 5.63
N LYS A 195 9.65 16.10 6.21
CA LYS A 195 9.64 14.81 5.50
C LYS A 195 9.45 13.65 6.47
N ILE A 196 9.07 12.51 5.95
CA ILE A 196 9.09 11.24 6.66
C ILE A 196 9.95 10.24 5.91
N ASP A 197 10.97 9.74 6.59
CA ASP A 197 11.83 8.67 6.10
C ASP A 197 11.25 7.33 6.57
N ILE A 198 11.05 6.40 5.64
CA ILE A 198 10.41 5.11 5.85
C ILE A 198 11.39 4.04 5.39
N ASP A 199 11.85 3.22 6.33
CA ASP A 199 12.70 2.07 6.03
C ASP A 199 11.81 0.84 5.87
N PHE A 200 11.88 0.21 4.70
CA PHE A 200 11.24 -1.06 4.38
C PHE A 200 12.27 -2.18 4.49
N LYS A 201 12.08 -3.12 5.42
CA LYS A 201 12.83 -4.38 5.46
C LYS A 201 12.05 -5.41 4.67
N THR A 202 12.61 -5.82 3.53
CA THR A 202 12.11 -6.98 2.78
C THR A 202 12.42 -8.26 3.56
N GLY A 203 11.53 -9.24 3.53
CA GLY A 203 11.74 -10.56 4.10
C GLY A 203 12.37 -11.53 3.13
N ALA A 204 11.97 -12.80 3.21
CA ALA A 204 12.53 -13.90 2.40
C ALA A 204 12.33 -13.72 0.87
N ASP A 205 11.35 -12.93 0.46
CA ASP A 205 11.03 -12.64 -0.94
C ASP A 205 11.40 -11.18 -1.27
N ASN A 206 11.80 -10.93 -2.52
CA ASN A 206 12.22 -9.61 -2.99
C ASN A 206 11.05 -8.81 -3.56
N LEU A 207 11.26 -7.51 -3.76
CA LEU A 207 10.41 -6.70 -4.63
C LEU A 207 11.01 -6.76 -6.03
N GLU A 208 10.33 -7.43 -6.96
CA GLU A 208 10.74 -7.50 -8.36
C GLU A 208 9.89 -6.60 -9.25
N MET A 209 10.54 -5.97 -10.23
CA MET A 209 9.88 -5.17 -11.24
C MET A 209 9.29 -6.06 -12.32
N LYS A 210 7.97 -5.97 -12.49
CA LYS A 210 7.24 -6.68 -13.55
C LYS A 210 6.54 -5.69 -14.48
N PRO A 211 6.48 -5.95 -15.79
CA PRO A 211 5.89 -5.03 -16.78
C PRO A 211 4.38 -4.81 -16.59
N PHE A 212 3.72 -5.66 -15.81
CA PHE A 212 2.28 -5.63 -15.52
C PHE A 212 1.94 -5.20 -14.08
N GLN A 213 2.92 -4.75 -13.28
CA GLN A 213 2.71 -4.20 -11.93
C GLN A 213 3.20 -2.75 -11.86
N GLU A 214 2.39 -1.89 -11.26
CA GLU A 214 2.75 -0.50 -10.99
C GLU A 214 3.77 -0.43 -9.87
N ASN A 215 4.75 0.47 -9.98
CA ASN A 215 5.71 0.77 -8.92
C ASN A 215 5.07 0.98 -7.54
N VAL A 216 5.86 0.84 -6.48
CA VAL A 216 5.39 1.05 -5.12
C VAL A 216 4.87 2.48 -5.00
N GLU A 217 3.67 2.61 -4.47
CA GLU A 217 3.09 3.89 -4.09
C GLU A 217 2.98 3.94 -2.56
N ILE A 218 3.42 5.06 -1.98
CA ILE A 218 3.29 5.30 -0.55
C ILE A 218 2.34 6.48 -0.36
N ARG A 219 1.38 6.33 0.56
CA ARG A 219 0.55 7.44 1.03
C ARG A 219 0.69 7.60 2.54
N ILE A 220 0.81 8.83 2.97
CA ILE A 220 0.75 9.21 4.38
C ILE A 220 -0.59 9.90 4.58
N LEU A 221 -1.48 9.27 5.34
CA LEU A 221 -2.76 9.87 5.69
C LEU A 221 -2.53 10.96 6.73
N ILE A 222 -2.98 12.17 6.40
CA ILE A 222 -2.82 13.35 7.24
C ILE A 222 -4.19 13.83 7.72
N ARG A 223 -4.34 14.01 9.03
CA ARG A 223 -5.60 14.48 9.61
C ARG A 223 -5.96 15.86 9.07
N ASN A 224 -7.19 15.99 8.56
CA ASN A 224 -7.77 17.25 8.07
C ASN A 224 -6.97 17.95 6.95
N LYS A 225 -6.09 17.22 6.25
CA LYS A 225 -5.26 17.74 5.17
C LYS A 225 -5.24 16.74 4.02
N ALA A 226 -4.70 17.15 2.87
CA ALA A 226 -4.41 16.22 1.79
C ALA A 226 -3.33 15.22 2.23
N ASP A 227 -3.47 13.97 1.77
CA ASP A 227 -2.47 12.94 1.98
C ASP A 227 -1.15 13.32 1.28
N ALA A 228 -0.01 12.98 1.90
CA ALA A 228 1.26 13.04 1.18
C ALA A 228 1.43 11.76 0.36
N ILE A 229 1.52 11.90 -0.96
CA ILE A 229 1.58 10.77 -1.89
C ILE A 229 2.94 10.76 -2.59
N LEU A 230 3.63 9.62 -2.52
CA LEU A 230 4.83 9.35 -3.29
C LEU A 230 4.55 8.20 -4.26
N LEU A 231 4.45 8.55 -5.54
CA LEU A 231 4.41 7.59 -6.65
C LEU A 231 5.82 7.11 -6.96
N ASN A 232 5.93 5.88 -7.46
CA ASN A 232 7.21 5.28 -7.83
C ASN A 232 8.28 5.35 -6.72
N ALA A 233 7.89 4.99 -5.50
CA ALA A 233 8.74 5.00 -4.32
C ALA A 233 10.01 4.15 -4.48
N ASN A 234 9.95 3.07 -5.27
CA ASN A 234 11.08 2.20 -5.58
C ASN A 234 11.90 2.66 -6.80
N LYS A 235 11.52 3.75 -7.49
CA LYS A 235 12.26 4.35 -8.62
C LYS A 235 12.62 3.36 -9.73
N ASP A 236 11.67 2.49 -10.09
CA ASP A 236 11.87 1.44 -11.09
C ASP A 236 12.97 0.41 -10.72
N GLN A 237 13.32 0.30 -9.44
CA GLN A 237 14.33 -0.63 -8.95
C GLN A 237 13.69 -1.81 -8.22
N ASN A 238 14.37 -2.96 -8.32
CA ASN A 238 14.13 -4.12 -7.48
C ASN A 238 14.66 -3.85 -6.06
N TRP A 239 13.96 -4.37 -5.05
CA TRP A 239 14.48 -4.42 -3.68
C TRP A 239 14.83 -5.86 -3.32
N PRO A 240 16.12 -6.23 -3.21
CA PRO A 240 16.53 -7.60 -2.92
C PRO A 240 15.88 -8.13 -1.63
N ASN A 241 15.72 -9.44 -1.52
CA ASN A 241 15.24 -10.06 -0.30
C ASN A 241 16.19 -9.79 0.87
N ASN A 242 15.66 -9.80 2.09
CA ASN A 242 16.40 -9.48 3.32
C ASN A 242 17.15 -8.13 3.32
N SER A 243 16.84 -7.20 2.41
CA SER A 243 17.43 -5.86 2.35
C SER A 243 16.60 -4.81 3.08
N ILE A 244 17.21 -3.66 3.41
CA ILE A 244 16.49 -2.46 3.85
C ILE A 244 16.56 -1.39 2.77
N LYS A 245 15.41 -0.78 2.46
CA LYS A 245 15.29 0.35 1.54
C LYS A 245 14.62 1.53 2.21
N ARG A 246 15.29 2.67 2.20
CA ARG A 246 14.74 3.94 2.68
C ARG A 246 14.03 4.67 1.56
N VAL A 247 12.80 5.08 1.85
CA VAL A 247 12.02 5.98 1.02
C VAL A 247 11.69 7.23 1.81
N THR A 248 11.91 8.40 1.20
CA THR A 248 11.62 9.70 1.80
C THR A 248 10.36 10.27 1.16
N VAL A 249 9.32 10.48 1.96
CA VAL A 249 8.09 11.15 1.52
C VAL A 249 8.13 12.60 2.00
N PRO A 250 8.08 13.61 1.11
CA PRO A 250 8.01 15.00 1.51
C PRO A 250 6.66 15.27 2.21
N LEU A 251 6.68 16.09 3.25
CA LEU A 251 5.49 16.48 3.99
C LEU A 251 5.14 17.95 3.75
N PRO A 252 3.87 18.36 3.96
CA PRO A 252 3.48 19.77 3.90
C PRO A 252 4.26 20.65 4.88
N ALA A 253 4.50 21.93 4.53
CA ALA A 253 5.23 22.86 5.39
C ALA A 253 4.50 23.15 6.72
N ASN A 254 3.18 23.25 6.68
CA ASN A 254 2.33 23.38 7.85
C ASN A 254 1.84 21.99 8.25
N ILE A 255 2.67 21.21 8.93
CA ILE A 255 2.36 19.86 9.44
C ILE A 255 2.83 19.77 10.89
N THR A 256 2.08 19.07 11.74
CA THR A 256 2.55 18.64 13.07
C THR A 256 2.61 17.12 13.14
N VAL A 257 3.39 16.59 14.08
CA VAL A 257 3.52 15.12 14.23
C VAL A 257 2.19 14.43 14.53
N ASP A 258 1.31 15.07 15.30
CA ASP A 258 0.00 14.51 15.71
C ASP A 258 -1.01 14.39 14.56
N GLU A 259 -0.74 15.05 13.43
CA GLU A 259 -1.56 14.98 12.23
C GLU A 259 -1.22 13.75 11.36
N LEU A 260 -0.03 13.16 11.53
CA LEU A 260 0.39 11.96 10.81
C LEU A 260 -0.31 10.72 11.36
N LYS A 261 -1.14 10.05 10.55
CA LYS A 261 -2.07 9.04 11.04
C LYS A 261 -1.73 7.61 10.61
N GLU A 262 -1.53 7.40 9.32
CA GLU A 262 -1.35 6.05 8.75
C GLU A 262 -0.33 6.09 7.61
N ILE A 263 0.46 5.02 7.48
CA ILE A 263 1.24 4.71 6.29
C ILE A 263 0.47 3.67 5.50
N HIS A 264 0.20 4.01 4.25
CA HIS A 264 -0.37 3.11 3.26
C HIS A 264 0.68 2.79 2.20
N VAL A 265 0.80 1.51 1.86
CA VAL A 265 1.74 1.03 0.85
C VAL A 265 0.95 0.23 -0.18
N TYR A 266 1.06 0.61 -1.44
CA TYR A 266 0.34 -0.01 -2.55
C TYR A 266 1.32 -0.62 -3.54
N ARG A 267 0.96 -1.80 -4.04
CA ARG A 267 1.61 -2.48 -5.16
C ARG A 267 0.52 -2.97 -6.11
N ASN A 268 0.06 -2.06 -6.96
CA ASN A 268 -1.12 -2.27 -7.81
C ASN A 268 -0.77 -2.96 -9.13
N ARG A 269 -1.80 -3.50 -9.80
CA ARG A 269 -1.67 -3.97 -11.18
C ARG A 269 -1.61 -2.78 -12.13
N LYS A 270 -0.82 -2.89 -13.18
CA LYS A 270 -0.80 -1.92 -14.27
C LYS A 270 -2.07 -2.08 -15.11
N ASN A 271 -2.77 -0.98 -15.40
CA ASN A 271 -3.97 -1.03 -16.24
C ASN A 271 -3.63 -1.58 -17.63
N GLY A 272 -4.35 -2.63 -18.07
CA GLY A 272 -4.07 -3.32 -19.33
C GLY A 272 -2.85 -4.26 -19.31
N GLY A 273 -2.08 -4.27 -18.23
CA GLY A 273 -1.03 -5.25 -18.00
C GLY A 273 -1.63 -6.62 -17.76
N THR A 274 -1.56 -7.49 -18.74
CA THR A 274 -1.80 -8.93 -18.54
C THR A 274 -0.46 -9.64 -18.66
N PRO A 275 -0.14 -10.60 -17.77
CA PRO A 275 1.00 -11.49 -18.00
C PRO A 275 0.90 -12.06 -19.41
N THR A 276 1.97 -11.97 -20.19
CA THR A 276 1.98 -12.24 -21.63
C THR A 276 1.78 -13.71 -21.97
N THR A 277 1.82 -14.61 -20.98
CA THR A 277 1.58 -16.03 -21.19
C THR A 277 0.20 -16.43 -20.67
N THR A 278 -0.64 -16.90 -21.57
CA THR A 278 -1.76 -17.78 -21.24
C THR A 278 -1.22 -18.98 -20.45
N VAL A 279 -1.79 -19.23 -19.26
CA VAL A 279 -1.73 -20.51 -18.52
C VAL A 279 -0.49 -20.73 -17.61
N PHE A 280 -0.74 -20.68 -16.28
CA PHE A 280 -0.03 -21.31 -15.14
C PHE A 280 1.37 -20.90 -14.65
N ASN A 281 2.07 -19.88 -15.16
CA ASN A 281 3.36 -19.53 -14.53
C ASN A 281 3.19 -18.59 -13.31
N ILE A 282 2.93 -19.17 -12.13
CA ILE A 282 2.95 -18.46 -10.83
C ILE A 282 4.31 -17.78 -10.60
N ALA A 283 5.37 -18.32 -11.22
CA ALA A 283 6.74 -17.78 -11.18
C ALA A 283 6.92 -16.41 -11.86
N GLU A 284 5.97 -15.96 -12.70
CA GLU A 284 6.10 -14.66 -13.35
C GLU A 284 5.57 -13.51 -12.50
N LYS A 285 4.69 -13.80 -11.54
CA LYS A 285 4.06 -12.78 -10.70
C LYS A 285 4.95 -12.49 -9.50
N ASP A 286 5.35 -11.23 -9.36
CA ASP A 286 6.10 -10.80 -8.19
C ASP A 286 5.18 -10.79 -6.97
N ASN A 287 5.63 -11.51 -5.94
CA ASN A 287 5.11 -11.42 -4.60
C ASN A 287 6.27 -10.91 -3.74
N TRP A 288 6.00 -10.02 -2.79
CA TRP A 288 7.05 -9.43 -1.98
C TRP A 288 6.70 -9.52 -0.50
N ASN A 289 7.62 -10.05 0.30
CA ASN A 289 7.47 -10.10 1.74
C ASN A 289 8.02 -8.81 2.36
N LEU A 290 7.16 -8.08 3.05
CA LEU A 290 7.54 -6.96 3.90
C LEU A 290 7.55 -7.45 5.35
N ASP A 291 8.70 -7.40 6.01
CA ASP A 291 8.87 -7.90 7.39
C ASP A 291 8.75 -6.80 8.43
N LYS A 292 9.23 -5.60 8.08
CA LYS A 292 9.28 -4.47 9.00
C LYS A 292 9.21 -3.14 8.25
N ILE A 293 8.46 -2.20 8.81
CA ILE A 293 8.52 -0.78 8.48
C ILE A 293 8.95 -0.02 9.73
N THR A 294 9.96 0.85 9.58
CA THR A 294 10.25 1.89 10.57
C THR A 294 10.09 3.26 9.95
N ALA A 295 9.46 4.18 10.67
CA ALA A 295 9.23 5.53 10.17
C ALA A 295 9.83 6.58 11.13
N THR A 296 10.48 7.58 10.55
CA THR A 296 11.03 8.74 11.27
C THR A 296 10.65 10.01 10.52
N ALA A 297 9.86 10.89 11.15
CA ALA A 297 9.55 12.19 10.59
C ALA A 297 10.55 13.25 11.05
N ARG A 298 10.89 14.16 10.17
CA ARG A 298 11.62 15.41 10.45
C ARG A 298 10.66 16.55 10.16
N ILE A 299 10.29 17.33 11.17
CA ILE A 299 9.27 18.38 11.07
C ILE A 299 9.79 19.64 11.74
N LYS A 300 9.69 20.77 11.05
CA LYS A 300 10.10 22.09 11.50
C LYS A 300 9.02 22.70 12.37
N GLU A 301 9.32 22.88 13.64
CA GLU A 301 8.47 23.52 14.62
C GLU A 301 9.16 24.77 15.15
N ASN A 302 8.50 25.93 15.03
CA ASN A 302 9.06 27.22 15.43
C ASN A 302 10.45 27.50 14.82
N GLY A 303 10.65 27.08 13.56
CA GLY A 303 11.92 27.23 12.85
C GLY A 303 12.96 26.15 13.13
N ILE A 304 12.74 25.27 14.12
CA ILE A 304 13.68 24.22 14.53
C ILE A 304 13.23 22.88 13.95
N LEU A 305 14.12 22.17 13.25
CA LEU A 305 13.84 20.84 12.72
C LEU A 305 13.90 19.79 13.85
N LYS A 306 12.75 19.23 14.21
CA LYS A 306 12.64 18.15 15.21
C LYS A 306 12.50 16.80 14.52
N THR A 307 12.96 15.75 15.20
CA THR A 307 12.89 14.36 14.71
C THR A 307 11.95 13.54 15.59
N TYR A 308 11.00 12.86 14.96
CA TYR A 308 9.96 12.05 15.60
C TYR A 308 10.04 10.61 15.12
N ARG A 309 10.13 9.65 16.06
CA ARG A 309 10.12 8.22 15.75
C ARG A 309 8.73 7.64 16.00
N PHE A 310 8.25 6.83 15.07
CA PHE A 310 7.01 6.08 15.23
C PHE A 310 7.28 4.66 15.69
N ALA A 311 6.26 3.99 16.20
CA ALA A 311 6.34 2.57 16.52
C ALA A 311 6.73 1.77 15.28
N ASP A 312 7.71 0.87 15.45
CA ASP A 312 8.10 -0.07 14.42
C ASP A 312 6.88 -0.96 14.10
N LEU A 313 6.52 -1.03 12.82
CA LEU A 313 5.54 -1.99 12.34
C LEU A 313 6.32 -3.25 12.01
N ILE A 314 6.13 -4.30 12.79
CA ILE A 314 6.87 -5.55 12.67
C ILE A 314 5.90 -6.73 12.62
N SER A 315 6.35 -7.82 11.99
CA SER A 315 5.69 -9.11 12.18
C SER A 315 5.58 -9.43 13.68
N PRO A 316 4.48 -10.08 14.13
CA PRO A 316 4.35 -10.52 15.51
C PRO A 316 5.58 -11.33 15.97
N SER A 317 6.11 -11.00 17.14
CA SER A 317 7.31 -11.64 17.69
C SER A 317 7.17 -13.17 17.72
N GLY A 318 8.16 -13.89 17.18
CA GLY A 318 8.15 -15.36 17.08
C GLY A 318 7.40 -15.92 15.87
N SER A 319 6.81 -15.08 15.01
CA SER A 319 6.20 -15.54 13.76
C SER A 319 7.26 -15.76 12.67
N SER A 320 7.11 -16.85 11.91
CA SER A 320 7.83 -17.05 10.64
C SER A 320 7.20 -16.28 9.47
N ASN A 321 6.07 -15.60 9.70
CA ASN A 321 5.35 -14.88 8.66
C ASN A 321 5.87 -13.44 8.53
N PRO A 322 5.83 -12.85 7.32
CA PRO A 322 6.13 -11.43 7.14
C PRO A 322 5.07 -10.55 7.84
N LEU A 323 5.40 -9.27 8.07
CA LEU A 323 4.41 -8.26 8.48
C LEU A 323 3.27 -8.19 7.45
N PHE A 324 3.63 -8.22 6.17
CA PHE A 324 2.67 -8.26 5.08
C PHE A 324 3.28 -8.88 3.84
N ARG A 325 2.52 -9.72 3.14
CA ARG A 325 2.92 -10.29 1.85
C ARG A 325 2.17 -9.62 0.71
N PHE A 326 2.88 -8.87 -0.12
CA PHE A 326 2.30 -8.32 -1.33
C PHE A 326 2.10 -9.43 -2.36
N VAL A 327 0.87 -9.59 -2.85
CA VAL A 327 0.53 -10.59 -3.87
C VAL A 327 -0.21 -9.98 -5.04
N TYR A 328 0.18 -10.38 -6.25
CA TYR A 328 -0.43 -9.87 -7.48
C TYR A 328 -1.93 -10.22 -7.59
N GLU A 329 -2.34 -11.41 -7.16
CA GLU A 329 -3.69 -11.95 -7.31
C GLU A 329 -4.76 -11.19 -6.52
N GLY A 330 -4.34 -10.36 -5.56
CA GLY A 330 -5.20 -9.95 -4.47
C GLY A 330 -5.17 -11.00 -3.36
N GLY A 331 -5.19 -10.55 -2.11
CA GLY A 331 -5.06 -11.40 -0.93
C GLY A 331 -6.19 -11.15 0.05
N ASN A 332 -6.05 -11.68 1.26
CA ASN A 332 -7.04 -11.52 2.32
C ASN A 332 -7.15 -10.08 2.88
N GLY A 333 -6.25 -9.18 2.50
CA GLY A 333 -6.22 -7.77 2.91
C GLY A 333 -5.74 -7.52 4.34
N LYS A 334 -5.38 -8.57 5.08
CA LYS A 334 -4.89 -8.51 6.47
C LYS A 334 -3.41 -8.81 6.57
N SER A 335 -2.99 -9.97 6.07
CA SER A 335 -1.60 -10.44 6.08
C SER A 335 -1.02 -10.53 4.67
N GLU A 336 -1.88 -10.48 3.65
CA GLU A 336 -1.45 -10.44 2.25
C GLU A 336 -2.42 -9.66 1.36
N GLY A 337 -1.92 -9.12 0.26
CA GLY A 337 -2.74 -8.41 -0.73
C GLY A 337 -1.95 -7.39 -1.53
N GLN A 338 -2.61 -6.39 -2.11
CA GLN A 338 -1.96 -5.33 -2.89
C GLN A 338 -1.79 -4.01 -2.12
N PHE A 339 -2.25 -4.01 -0.87
CA PHE A 339 -2.40 -2.83 -0.06
C PHE A 339 -2.11 -3.19 1.41
N PHE A 340 -1.10 -2.53 1.97
CA PHE A 340 -0.80 -2.58 3.39
C PHE A 340 -1.22 -1.27 4.06
N LYS A 341 -1.71 -1.38 5.29
CA LYS A 341 -2.06 -0.26 6.17
C LYS A 341 -1.37 -0.42 7.52
N GLY A 342 -0.61 0.60 7.91
CA GLY A 342 0.02 0.70 9.22
C GLY A 342 -0.37 2.00 9.93
N PHE A 343 -0.65 1.94 11.22
CA PHE A 343 -0.94 3.14 12.02
C PHE A 343 0.36 3.78 12.50
N LEU A 344 0.44 5.10 12.39
CA LEU A 344 1.53 5.90 12.93
C LEU A 344 1.16 6.33 14.35
N SER A 345 1.69 5.60 15.33
CA SER A 345 1.73 6.06 16.72
C SER A 345 3.11 6.62 16.99
N SER A 346 3.18 7.93 17.26
CA SER A 346 4.43 8.52 17.75
C SER A 346 4.76 7.82 19.06
N ILE A 347 5.84 7.05 19.11
CA ILE A 347 6.42 6.67 20.40
C ILE A 347 6.93 7.99 20.91
N GLY A 348 6.24 8.51 21.95
CA GLY A 348 6.27 9.91 22.34
C GLY A 348 7.61 10.54 22.03
N SER A 349 7.58 11.67 21.32
CA SER A 349 8.62 12.69 21.45
C SER A 349 8.93 12.66 22.93
N GLY A 350 10.08 12.09 23.30
CA GLY A 350 10.47 12.07 24.69
C GLY A 350 10.25 13.50 25.09
N ALA A 351 9.32 13.70 26.02
CA ALA A 351 9.06 15.03 26.53
C ALA A 351 10.45 15.62 26.70
N SER A 352 10.65 16.86 26.27
CA SER A 352 11.57 17.67 27.04
C SER A 352 11.02 17.59 28.47
N THR A 353 11.35 16.53 29.18
CA THR A 353 11.30 16.51 30.61
C THR A 353 12.27 17.64 30.88
N ASN A 354 11.70 18.76 31.31
CA ASN A 354 12.41 19.71 32.14
C ASN A 354 12.96 18.87 33.28
N SER A 355 14.09 18.22 33.00
CA SER A 355 14.75 17.36 33.91
C SER A 355 15.47 18.37 34.77
N SER A 356 14.90 18.51 35.96
CA SER A 356 15.48 19.09 37.15
C SER A 356 17.01 18.90 37.18
N ALA A 357 17.67 19.80 37.91
CA ALA A 357 19.12 19.98 38.05
C ALA A 357 20.03 18.72 38.19
N ASN A 358 19.50 17.51 38.25
CA ASN A 358 20.20 16.23 38.19
C ASN A 358 20.58 15.73 36.78
N ALA A 359 19.95 16.21 35.69
CA ALA A 359 20.32 15.77 34.33
C ALA A 359 21.70 16.27 33.87
N ALA A 360 22.18 17.41 34.40
CA ALA A 360 23.48 17.97 34.06
C ALA A 360 24.68 17.07 34.45
N ASN A 361 24.47 16.13 35.39
CA ASN A 361 25.49 15.19 35.86
C ASN A 361 25.34 13.77 35.29
N ALA A 362 24.33 13.52 34.45
CA ALA A 362 24.15 12.20 33.84
C ALA A 362 25.24 11.96 32.78
N LYS A 363 25.94 10.82 32.87
CA LYS A 363 26.92 10.42 31.87
C LYS A 363 26.26 10.30 30.49
N PRO A 364 26.89 10.78 29.40
CA PRO A 364 26.30 10.67 28.07
C PRO A 364 26.04 9.22 27.67
N VAL A 365 24.96 8.98 26.94
CA VAL A 365 24.56 7.64 26.48
C VAL A 365 24.64 7.57 24.96
N PHE A 366 25.47 6.66 24.46
CA PHE A 366 25.62 6.34 23.05
C PHE A 366 24.73 5.15 22.69
N LYS A 367 23.97 5.27 21.59
CA LYS A 367 23.19 4.18 21.02
C LYS A 367 23.52 4.06 19.54
N ILE A 368 23.82 2.84 19.10
CA ILE A 368 24.03 2.50 17.70
C ILE A 368 23.05 1.41 17.27
N GLU A 369 22.39 1.63 16.14
CA GLU A 369 21.55 0.65 15.46
C GLU A 369 22.21 0.34 14.11
N THR A 370 22.43 -0.94 13.82
CA THR A 370 23.06 -1.40 12.57
C THR A 370 22.22 -2.45 11.88
N LEU A 371 22.36 -2.56 10.56
CA LEU A 371 21.99 -3.76 9.79
C LEU A 371 23.26 -4.27 9.11
N THR A 372 23.61 -5.52 9.38
CA THR A 372 24.60 -6.25 8.59
C THR A 372 24.02 -6.63 7.24
N GLY A 373 24.74 -6.42 6.14
CA GLY A 373 24.32 -6.73 4.78
C GLY A 373 24.63 -8.17 4.37
N GLY A 374 25.13 -8.33 3.16
CA GLY A 374 25.41 -9.63 2.53
C GLY A 374 26.57 -10.43 3.13
N ASP A 375 27.34 -9.88 4.06
CA ASP A 375 28.47 -10.53 4.74
C ASP A 375 28.47 -10.18 6.24
N ASP A 376 28.78 -11.15 7.10
CA ASP A 376 28.64 -11.01 8.56
C ASP A 376 29.71 -10.12 9.20
N LEU A 377 29.52 -9.79 10.47
CA LEU A 377 30.64 -9.40 11.33
C LEU A 377 30.98 -10.61 12.19
N ARG A 378 32.13 -11.26 11.98
CA ARG A 378 32.45 -12.54 12.64
C ARG A 378 32.55 -12.46 14.16
N GLY A 379 32.95 -11.32 14.71
CA GLY A 379 33.24 -11.18 16.13
C GLY A 379 34.61 -11.77 16.50
N GLY A 380 34.80 -12.16 17.76
CA GLY A 380 36.11 -12.60 18.26
C GLY A 380 37.14 -11.48 18.18
N SER A 381 38.07 -11.58 17.22
CA SER A 381 39.07 -10.53 16.91
C SER A 381 38.57 -9.46 15.94
N ASP A 382 37.46 -9.70 15.26
CA ASP A 382 36.92 -8.91 14.16
C ASP A 382 35.68 -8.16 14.68
N ASN A 383 35.90 -6.93 15.14
CA ASN A 383 34.95 -6.17 15.95
C ASN A 383 34.74 -4.78 15.37
N LEU A 384 33.61 -4.19 15.72
CA LEU A 384 33.30 -2.80 15.43
C LEU A 384 33.75 -1.91 16.60
N ASN A 385 34.57 -0.91 16.28
CA ASN A 385 34.89 0.21 17.16
C ASN A 385 34.28 1.50 16.59
N VAL A 386 33.92 2.42 17.48
CA VAL A 386 33.42 3.75 17.12
C VAL A 386 34.33 4.80 17.74
N LEU A 387 34.70 5.80 16.96
CA LEU A 387 35.46 6.96 17.41
C LEU A 387 34.61 8.21 17.18
N ILE A 388 34.26 8.91 18.26
CA ILE A 388 33.63 10.24 18.18
C ILE A 388 34.76 11.26 18.21
N ARG A 389 34.93 12.02 17.12
CA ARG A 389 35.95 13.07 17.04
C ARG A 389 35.35 14.39 17.51
N LEU A 390 36.02 15.05 18.46
CA LEU A 390 35.62 16.35 18.97
C LEU A 390 36.55 17.43 18.41
N LYS A 391 35.99 18.58 18.04
CA LYS A 391 36.77 19.75 17.57
C LYS A 391 37.34 20.61 18.69
N ILE A 392 37.16 20.22 19.96
CA ILE A 392 37.72 20.90 21.14
C ILE A 392 39.24 20.76 21.13
N ARG A 393 39.99 21.80 21.53
CA ARG A 393 41.46 21.75 21.63
C ARG A 393 41.95 21.45 23.06
N PRO A 394 43.00 20.62 23.24
CA PRO A 394 43.60 19.74 22.23
C PRO A 394 42.58 18.71 21.73
N VAL A 395 42.64 18.32 20.45
CA VAL A 395 41.67 17.38 19.82
C VAL A 395 41.51 16.16 20.71
N ARG A 396 40.28 15.96 21.22
CA ARG A 396 39.93 14.79 22.03
C ARG A 396 39.07 13.86 21.20
N ASN A 397 39.42 12.58 21.22
CA ASN A 397 38.62 11.53 20.63
C ASN A 397 38.03 10.68 21.74
N ILE A 398 36.75 10.32 21.61
CA ILE A 398 36.09 9.36 22.49
C ILE A 398 36.02 8.04 21.75
N ALA A 399 36.77 7.05 22.23
CA ALA A 399 36.76 5.70 21.68
C ALA A 399 35.73 4.82 22.41
N ILE A 400 34.83 4.22 21.66
CA ILE A 400 33.88 3.21 22.12
C ILE A 400 34.24 1.91 21.42
N ASN A 401 35.05 1.10 22.10
CA ASN A 401 35.61 -0.12 21.54
C ASN A 401 34.67 -1.31 21.73
N ASN A 402 34.81 -2.29 20.83
CA ASN A 402 34.13 -3.57 20.87
C ASN A 402 32.61 -3.42 21.04
N ILE A 403 31.99 -2.69 20.12
CA ILE A 403 30.54 -2.44 20.10
C ILE A 403 29.76 -3.75 20.10
N ASN A 404 30.21 -4.72 19.30
CA ASN A 404 29.62 -6.05 19.19
C ASN A 404 29.99 -6.98 20.36
N SER A 405 30.78 -6.53 21.35
CA SER A 405 31.21 -7.33 22.50
C SER A 405 31.81 -8.69 22.10
N SER A 406 32.59 -8.73 21.02
CA SER A 406 33.17 -9.93 20.42
C SER A 406 32.16 -10.96 19.93
N GLN A 407 30.88 -10.62 19.85
CA GLN A 407 29.85 -11.49 19.30
C GLN A 407 29.78 -11.37 17.78
N LYS A 408 29.45 -12.49 17.15
CA LYS A 408 29.10 -12.55 15.74
C LYS A 408 27.78 -11.82 15.48
N TRP A 409 27.72 -11.03 14.41
CA TRP A 409 26.48 -10.49 13.86
C TRP A 409 26.25 -11.06 12.46
N ASP A 410 25.36 -12.04 12.36
CA ASP A 410 25.07 -12.73 11.11
C ASP A 410 24.53 -11.80 10.01
N ASN A 411 24.62 -12.26 8.77
CA ASN A 411 24.12 -11.57 7.58
C ASN A 411 22.66 -11.12 7.77
N PHE A 412 22.34 -9.94 7.25
CA PHE A 412 20.99 -9.39 7.25
C PHE A 412 20.35 -9.20 8.65
N THR A 413 21.14 -9.21 9.73
CA THR A 413 20.64 -9.01 11.10
C THR A 413 20.73 -7.55 11.56
N GLU A 414 19.69 -7.08 12.26
CA GLU A 414 19.70 -5.79 12.95
C GLU A 414 20.29 -5.95 14.36
N LYS A 415 21.15 -5.00 14.77
CA LYS A 415 21.72 -4.96 16.14
C LYS A 415 21.59 -3.57 16.71
N THR A 416 21.06 -3.50 17.94
CA THR A 416 20.97 -2.26 18.72
C THR A 416 21.83 -2.39 19.96
N ILE A 417 22.83 -1.52 20.11
CA ILE A 417 23.74 -1.50 21.25
C ILE A 417 23.69 -0.13 21.91
N THR A 418 23.57 -0.13 23.24
CA THR A 418 23.67 1.07 24.06
C THR A 418 24.91 0.98 24.95
N LYS A 419 25.69 2.06 25.01
CA LYS A 419 26.89 2.19 25.84
C LYS A 419 26.87 3.54 26.55
N THR A 420 27.27 3.57 27.81
CA THR A 420 27.53 4.82 28.51
C THR A 420 28.93 5.33 28.14
N ILE A 421 29.05 6.61 27.80
CA ILE A 421 30.33 7.24 27.52
C ILE A 421 30.97 7.67 28.83
N THR A 422 32.23 7.30 29.01
CA THR A 422 33.08 7.82 30.09
C THR A 422 34.14 8.71 29.47
N ALA A 423 33.88 10.03 29.47
CA ALA A 423 34.76 11.05 28.93
C ALA A 423 34.61 12.35 29.74
N ALA A 424 35.52 13.30 29.54
CA ALA A 424 35.33 14.67 30.03
C ALA A 424 34.03 15.27 29.45
N PRO A 425 33.39 16.24 30.13
CA PRO A 425 32.19 16.89 29.62
C PRO A 425 32.40 17.46 28.20
N PHE A 426 31.40 17.27 27.34
CA PHE A 426 31.33 17.81 25.99
C PHE A 426 29.87 18.04 25.61
N SER A 427 29.63 18.90 24.64
CA SER A 427 28.32 19.22 24.09
C SER A 427 28.15 18.63 22.69
N PHE A 428 26.93 18.68 22.15
CA PHE A 428 26.69 18.27 20.75
C PHE A 428 27.47 19.14 19.76
N ASP A 429 27.62 20.43 20.06
CA ASP A 429 28.32 21.36 19.17
C ASP A 429 29.81 21.08 19.09
N ASP A 430 30.38 20.33 20.04
CA ASP A 430 31.78 19.92 20.06
C ASP A 430 32.08 18.75 19.12
N ILE A 431 31.06 18.04 18.64
CA ILE A 431 31.24 16.85 17.80
C ILE A 431 31.55 17.29 16.37
N GLU A 432 32.65 16.79 15.82
CA GLU A 432 33.06 17.03 14.44
C GLU A 432 32.46 15.97 13.51
N ASP A 433 32.78 14.70 13.76
CA ASP A 433 32.27 13.57 13.02
C ASP A 433 32.44 12.25 13.80
N ILE A 434 31.96 11.16 13.22
CA ILE A 434 32.07 9.82 13.80
C ILE A 434 32.76 8.90 12.81
N VAL A 435 33.73 8.12 13.30
CA VAL A 435 34.46 7.12 12.53
C VAL A 435 34.10 5.74 13.02
N LEU A 436 33.61 4.88 12.13
CA LEU A 436 33.51 3.44 12.39
C LEU A 436 34.82 2.77 11.97
N ARG A 437 35.32 1.85 12.79
CA ARG A 437 36.54 1.08 12.53
C ARG A 437 36.29 -0.40 12.75
N HIS A 438 36.47 -1.19 11.69
CA HIS A 438 36.48 -2.65 11.75
C HIS A 438 37.88 -3.13 12.15
N THR A 439 38.00 -4.02 13.14
CA THR A 439 39.29 -4.55 13.59
C THR A 439 39.75 -5.78 12.84
N GLY A 440 38.98 -6.25 11.86
CA GLY A 440 39.35 -7.48 11.17
C GLY A 440 40.70 -7.40 10.48
N ARG A 441 41.42 -8.51 10.48
CA ARG A 441 42.80 -8.58 9.96
C ARG A 441 42.79 -8.70 8.44
N GLY A 442 43.89 -8.30 7.79
CA GLY A 442 44.09 -8.53 6.35
C GLY A 442 44.75 -9.89 6.10
N GLY A 443 44.69 -10.38 4.85
CA GLY A 443 45.33 -11.64 4.44
C GLY A 443 44.35 -12.79 4.16
N ILE A 444 44.89 -13.99 3.94
CA ILE A 444 44.11 -15.21 3.72
C ILE A 444 43.28 -15.49 4.99
N GLY A 445 41.95 -15.43 4.88
CA GLY A 445 41.04 -15.60 6.02
C GLY A 445 40.56 -14.29 6.68
N ALA A 446 40.94 -13.13 6.14
CA ALA A 446 40.41 -11.83 6.57
C ALA A 446 38.88 -11.81 6.59
N ASP A 447 38.31 -11.18 7.62
CA ASP A 447 36.87 -10.92 7.66
C ASP A 447 36.50 -9.64 6.92
N ASN A 448 35.32 -9.69 6.36
CA ASN A 448 34.71 -8.70 5.51
C ASN A 448 33.33 -8.44 6.07
N TRP A 449 32.90 -7.19 6.13
CA TRP A 449 31.61 -6.86 6.73
C TRP A 449 30.87 -5.82 5.90
N TYR A 450 29.60 -6.10 5.61
CA TYR A 450 28.73 -5.22 4.85
C TYR A 450 27.87 -4.45 5.85
N LEU A 451 28.00 -3.13 5.89
CA LEU A 451 27.15 -2.27 6.71
C LEU A 451 26.07 -1.67 5.83
N ASP A 452 24.81 -2.05 6.06
CA ASP A 452 23.68 -1.63 5.22
C ASP A 452 22.77 -0.58 5.87
N LYS A 453 22.73 -0.54 7.20
CA LYS A 453 22.06 0.51 7.98
C LYS A 453 22.97 0.97 9.10
N LEU A 454 23.04 2.28 9.30
CA LEU A 454 23.71 2.89 10.44
C LEU A 454 22.86 4.03 10.97
N LYS A 455 22.44 3.89 12.24
CA LYS A 455 21.87 4.99 13.00
C LYS A 455 22.63 5.16 14.30
N ILE A 456 23.10 6.37 14.57
CA ILE A 456 23.76 6.71 15.82
C ILE A 456 22.97 7.82 16.50
N THR A 457 22.57 7.55 17.73
CA THR A 457 21.89 8.47 18.63
C THR A 457 22.76 8.72 19.85
N LEU A 458 22.83 9.96 20.29
CA LEU A 458 23.57 10.35 21.48
C LEU A 458 22.67 11.16 22.40
N THR A 459 22.71 10.84 23.70
CA THR A 459 22.02 11.58 24.75
C THR A 459 23.06 12.27 25.64
N ILE A 460 23.01 13.60 25.73
CA ILE A 460 23.88 14.42 26.59
C ILE A 460 22.96 15.29 27.46
N ALA A 461 23.16 15.27 28.77
CA ALA A 461 22.40 16.09 29.73
C ALA A 461 20.86 16.01 29.56
N GLY A 462 20.34 14.83 29.21
CA GLY A 462 18.91 14.59 28.97
C GLY A 462 18.44 14.91 27.54
N GLU A 463 19.18 15.71 26.77
CA GLU A 463 18.88 15.97 25.37
C GLU A 463 19.36 14.80 24.49
N THR A 464 18.52 14.32 23.58
CA THR A 464 18.84 13.22 22.67
C THR A 464 18.84 13.69 21.21
N ARG A 465 19.95 13.50 20.49
CA ARG A 465 20.06 13.81 19.05
C ARG A 465 20.45 12.59 18.23
N VAL A 466 19.88 12.47 17.04
CA VAL A 466 20.33 11.50 16.02
C VAL A 466 21.48 12.16 15.25
N LEU A 467 22.69 11.62 15.39
CA LEU A 467 23.89 12.16 14.77
C LEU A 467 24.10 11.60 13.37
N ILE A 468 23.78 10.33 13.14
CA ILE A 468 23.89 9.67 11.84
C ILE A 468 22.63 8.86 11.61
N ASP A 469 22.11 8.89 10.38
CA ASP A 469 21.00 8.05 9.96
C ASP A 469 21.14 7.76 8.46
N GLN A 470 21.79 6.64 8.12
CA GLN A 470 22.05 6.20 6.75
C GLN A 470 21.54 4.78 6.51
N VAL A 471 21.07 4.55 5.29
CA VAL A 471 20.62 3.24 4.78
C VAL A 471 21.08 3.15 3.32
N SER A 472 21.80 2.09 2.98
CA SER A 472 22.25 1.75 1.62
C SER A 472 22.66 0.28 1.58
N ALA A 473 22.75 -0.35 0.41
CA ALA A 473 23.17 -1.74 0.29
C ALA A 473 24.43 -1.87 -0.61
N PRO A 474 25.66 -1.71 -0.08
CA PRO A 474 26.00 -1.31 1.29
C PRO A 474 26.18 0.21 1.45
N ILE A 475 26.20 0.70 2.70
CA ILE A 475 26.74 2.02 3.06
C ILE A 475 28.25 2.02 2.94
N HIS A 476 28.87 0.98 3.48
CA HIS A 476 30.30 0.75 3.39
C HIS A 476 30.59 -0.74 3.44
N TYR A 477 31.54 -1.16 2.60
CA TYR A 477 32.07 -2.51 2.61
C TYR A 477 33.42 -2.49 3.35
N PHE A 478 33.41 -2.96 4.60
CA PHE A 478 34.61 -3.08 5.41
C PHE A 478 35.41 -4.30 4.94
N LYS A 479 36.63 -4.04 4.45
CA LYS A 479 37.56 -5.08 3.97
C LYS A 479 38.98 -4.75 4.38
N GLY A 480 39.92 -5.67 4.14
CA GLY A 480 41.33 -5.57 4.54
C GLY A 480 41.97 -4.18 4.44
N ASP A 481 41.80 -3.47 3.33
CA ASP A 481 42.38 -2.13 3.13
C ASP A 481 41.39 -0.98 3.37
N SER A 482 40.11 -1.29 3.64
CA SER A 482 39.03 -0.31 3.85
C SER A 482 38.34 -0.55 5.19
N ARG A 483 39.12 -0.50 6.27
CA ARG A 483 38.65 -0.83 7.63
C ARG A 483 37.99 0.32 8.37
N SER A 484 37.97 1.51 7.80
CA SER A 484 37.39 2.67 8.45
C SER A 484 36.51 3.47 7.50
N LYS A 485 35.46 4.05 8.06
CA LYS A 485 34.58 4.98 7.37
C LYS A 485 34.24 6.14 8.30
N THR A 486 34.50 7.35 7.83
CA THR A 486 34.10 8.59 8.50
C THR A 486 32.71 9.00 8.02
N PHE A 487 31.87 9.40 8.96
CA PHE A 487 30.51 9.85 8.75
C PHE A 487 30.34 11.26 9.32
N GLN A 488 29.95 12.19 8.45
CA GLN A 488 29.56 13.53 8.86
C GLN A 488 28.27 13.47 9.66
N ILE A 489 28.20 14.23 10.76
CA ILE A 489 26.98 14.31 11.57
C ILE A 489 25.89 15.12 10.88
N LEU A 490 24.64 14.74 11.13
CA LEU A 490 23.47 15.55 10.81
C LEU A 490 23.53 16.81 11.67
N LYS A 491 23.52 17.97 11.00
CA LYS A 491 23.44 19.28 11.67
C LYS A 491 22.00 19.67 11.92
#